data_AF-R7U8V9-F1
#
_entry.id   AF-R7U8V9-F1
#
_cell.length_a   1.000
_cell.length_b   1.000
_cell.length_c   1.000
_cell.angle_alpha   90.00
_cell.angle_beta   90.00
_cell.angle_gamma   90.00
#
_symmetry.space_group_name_H-M   'P 1'
#
loop_
_entity.id
_entity.type
_entity.pdbx_description
1 polymer ?
#
loop_
_entity_poly.entity_id
_entity_poly.type
_entity_poly.pdbx_seq_one_letter_code
_entity_poly.pdbx_strand_id
1 'polypeptide(L)'
;MANLSMSFTNVELTTLTPYSGRFAGYSIHKGRLHLDLNYQIKDHQLSATNQMLLDKLLLGSKVDSNEAVDLPIRLALALLKDRNGQIDITLPVSGDLNNPEFELGPVIRTALFNLVTNIISAPFDLLASLVGGDAQEMKFVNFEPGNFNINRSEQIESLDKLAKALRDRPGLQLEVSGKTAKKSDWPLVAKSLLDKELTQHWTRDLQKQKKPVPEKLLLSTMDEETHLRLLQKIAESIGSTEAQNSNAQDSTADAVTKQLLTQWPYNEHAMRQLAIDRAREIKDYLIDEGGLDPQRIFLLNVQSLAEGSTDKPSTELQLTAG
;
A
#
# COMPACT_ATOMS: atom_id res chain seq x y z
N MET A 1 4.35 -9.41 50.19
CA MET A 1 4.79 -9.31 48.78
C MET A 1 5.40 -10.65 48.42
N ALA A 2 4.90 -11.31 47.38
CA ALA A 2 5.43 -12.58 46.89
C ALA A 2 5.88 -12.41 45.44
N ASN A 3 7.02 -12.97 45.10
CA ASN A 3 7.59 -12.90 43.74
C ASN A 3 7.86 -14.32 43.25
N LEU A 4 7.52 -14.59 41.99
CA LEU A 4 7.77 -15.85 41.31
C LEU A 4 8.38 -15.54 39.94
N SER A 5 9.53 -16.12 39.67
CA SER A 5 10.17 -16.08 38.37
C SER A 5 10.42 -17.49 37.86
N MET A 6 10.02 -17.78 36.64
CA MET A 6 10.22 -19.06 35.98
C MET A 6 10.71 -18.82 34.55
N SER A 7 11.63 -19.65 34.08
CA SER A 7 12.14 -19.60 32.71
C SER A 7 12.10 -20.99 32.10
N PHE A 8 11.54 -21.08 30.91
CA PHE A 8 11.52 -22.30 30.10
C PHE A 8 12.24 -22.01 28.81
N THR A 9 13.26 -22.80 28.50
CA THR A 9 14.08 -22.60 27.30
C THR A 9 13.94 -23.79 26.36
N ASN A 10 13.98 -23.51 25.07
CA ASN A 10 13.96 -24.54 24.03
C ASN A 10 12.78 -25.54 24.14
N VAL A 11 11.60 -25.06 24.51
CA VAL A 11 10.38 -25.87 24.58
C VAL A 11 9.92 -26.17 23.15
N GLU A 12 9.77 -27.44 22.80
CA GLU A 12 9.31 -27.86 21.48
C GLU A 12 7.82 -27.53 21.30
N LEU A 13 7.50 -26.62 20.37
CA LEU A 13 6.12 -26.13 20.17
C LEU A 13 5.17 -27.22 19.65
N THR A 14 5.69 -28.29 19.05
CA THR A 14 4.87 -29.42 18.60
C THR A 14 4.12 -30.10 19.75
N THR A 15 4.66 -30.04 20.97
CA THR A 15 4.01 -30.53 22.19
C THR A 15 2.77 -29.72 22.57
N LEU A 16 2.64 -28.49 22.06
CA LEU A 16 1.50 -27.59 22.30
C LEU A 16 0.43 -27.69 21.21
N THR A 17 0.60 -28.57 20.22
CA THR A 17 -0.36 -28.77 19.12
C THR A 17 -1.81 -29.00 19.57
N PRO A 18 -2.11 -29.76 20.64
CA PRO A 18 -3.48 -29.90 21.12
C PRO A 18 -4.14 -28.56 21.50
N TYR A 19 -3.34 -27.62 22.03
CA TYR A 19 -3.81 -26.29 22.41
C TYR A 19 -3.94 -25.36 21.21
N SER A 20 -2.94 -25.34 20.32
CA SER A 20 -3.00 -24.51 19.11
C SER A 20 -4.13 -24.95 18.17
N GLY A 21 -4.38 -26.26 18.05
CA GLY A 21 -5.50 -26.80 17.29
C GLY A 21 -6.84 -26.36 17.87
N ARG A 22 -6.99 -26.45 19.20
CA ARG A 22 -8.22 -26.04 19.90
C ARG A 22 -8.50 -24.55 19.80
N PHE A 23 -7.50 -23.69 20.06
CA PHE A 23 -7.73 -22.25 20.24
C PHE A 23 -7.35 -21.38 19.03
N ALA A 24 -6.36 -21.80 18.24
CA ALA A 24 -5.94 -21.06 17.03
C ALA A 24 -6.45 -21.72 15.73
N GLY A 25 -7.00 -22.94 15.80
CA GLY A 25 -7.50 -23.66 14.62
C GLY A 25 -6.40 -24.20 13.70
N TYR A 26 -5.16 -24.31 14.19
CA TYR A 26 -4.03 -24.83 13.42
C TYR A 26 -3.13 -25.73 14.26
N SER A 27 -2.69 -26.83 13.66
CA SER A 27 -1.60 -27.63 14.22
C SER A 27 -0.26 -26.89 14.13
N ILE A 28 0.73 -27.30 14.92
CA ILE A 28 2.09 -26.78 14.81
C ILE A 28 2.96 -27.85 14.14
N HIS A 29 3.57 -27.50 13.01
CA HIS A 29 4.47 -28.40 12.31
C HIS A 29 5.88 -28.39 12.92
N LYS A 30 6.38 -27.19 13.29
CA LYS A 30 7.66 -27.02 13.99
C LYS A 30 7.76 -25.66 14.68
N GLY A 31 8.73 -25.54 15.58
CA GLY A 31 9.16 -24.30 16.20
C GLY A 31 9.55 -24.51 17.65
N ARG A 32 10.21 -23.52 18.24
CA ARG A 32 10.64 -23.55 19.65
C ARG A 32 10.11 -22.34 20.39
N LEU A 33 9.91 -22.50 21.69
CA LEU A 33 9.48 -21.44 22.59
C LEU A 33 10.52 -21.26 23.71
N HIS A 34 10.88 -20.00 23.94
CA HIS A 34 11.46 -19.56 25.19
C HIS A 34 10.42 -18.71 25.91
N LEU A 35 10.19 -18.99 27.19
CA LEU A 35 9.15 -18.37 27.98
C LEU A 35 9.73 -17.93 29.32
N ASP A 36 9.76 -16.63 29.56
CA ASP A 36 10.14 -16.03 30.85
C ASP A 36 8.90 -15.44 31.53
N LEU A 37 8.64 -15.89 32.74
CA LEU A 37 7.47 -15.53 33.56
C LEU A 37 7.96 -14.77 34.79
N ASN A 38 7.51 -13.54 34.97
CA ASN A 38 7.85 -12.71 36.14
C ASN A 38 6.58 -12.21 36.83
N TYR A 39 6.25 -12.76 37.98
CA TYR A 39 4.97 -12.60 38.65
C TYR A 39 5.20 -12.01 40.04
N GLN A 40 4.46 -10.95 40.37
CA GLN A 40 4.56 -10.22 41.62
C GLN A 40 3.16 -10.07 42.21
N ILE A 41 3.05 -10.35 43.50
CA ILE A 41 1.80 -10.22 44.25
C ILE A 41 2.03 -9.25 45.41
N LYS A 42 1.25 -8.18 45.42
CA LYS A 42 1.24 -7.17 46.49
C LYS A 42 -0.19 -6.75 46.77
N ASP A 43 -0.58 -6.73 48.05
CA ASP A 43 -1.91 -6.31 48.48
C ASP A 43 -3.05 -7.02 47.73
N HIS A 44 -2.90 -8.33 47.49
CA HIS A 44 -3.79 -9.18 46.69
C HIS A 44 -3.91 -8.80 45.20
N GLN A 45 -3.10 -7.86 44.72
CA GLN A 45 -2.98 -7.54 43.31
C GLN A 45 -1.84 -8.34 42.68
N LEU A 46 -2.15 -9.06 41.60
CA LEU A 46 -1.17 -9.70 40.73
C LEU A 46 -0.72 -8.73 39.65
N SER A 47 0.59 -8.65 39.46
CA SER A 47 1.25 -8.07 38.29
C SER A 47 2.18 -9.13 37.70
N ALA A 48 1.92 -9.54 36.47
CA ALA A 48 2.65 -10.59 35.77
C ALA A 48 3.15 -10.06 34.42
N THR A 49 4.38 -10.41 34.06
CA THR A 49 4.96 -10.17 32.74
C THR A 49 5.36 -11.51 32.14
N ASN A 50 4.82 -11.81 30.96
CA ASN A 50 5.12 -13.02 30.21
C ASN A 50 5.90 -12.63 28.95
N GLN A 51 7.17 -13.02 28.86
CA GLN A 51 7.98 -12.81 27.67
C GLN A 51 8.09 -14.12 26.92
N MET A 52 7.71 -14.09 25.65
CA MET A 52 7.65 -15.26 24.77
C MET A 52 8.49 -14.98 23.54
N LEU A 53 9.52 -15.80 23.32
CA LEU A 53 10.27 -15.82 22.08
C LEU A 53 9.96 -17.12 21.34
N LEU A 54 9.22 -17.02 20.25
CA LEU A 54 8.97 -18.13 19.34
C LEU A 54 10.03 -18.12 18.24
N ASP A 55 10.75 -19.22 18.07
CA ASP A 55 11.76 -19.39 17.04
C ASP A 55 11.28 -20.37 15.96
N LYS A 56 11.30 -19.91 14.70
CA LYS A 56 10.98 -20.70 13.49
C LYS A 56 9.62 -21.40 13.52
N LEU A 57 8.62 -20.78 14.15
CA LEU A 57 7.24 -21.29 14.17
C LEU A 57 6.71 -21.48 12.75
N LEU A 58 6.25 -22.70 12.46
CA LEU A 58 5.54 -23.05 11.24
C LEU A 58 4.23 -23.77 11.60
N LEU A 59 3.12 -23.21 11.11
CA LEU A 59 1.80 -23.84 11.24
C LEU A 59 1.69 -25.05 10.31
N GLY A 60 0.99 -26.07 10.77
CA GLY A 60 0.57 -27.21 9.97
C GLY A 60 -0.82 -27.03 9.38
N SER A 61 -1.54 -28.14 9.26
CA SER A 61 -2.92 -28.19 8.75
C SER A 61 -3.89 -27.46 9.67
N LYS A 62 -4.96 -26.93 9.08
CA LYS A 62 -6.13 -26.40 9.80
C LYS A 62 -6.76 -27.53 10.62
N VAL A 63 -7.18 -27.21 11.83
CA VAL A 63 -7.88 -28.11 12.75
C VAL A 63 -9.26 -27.54 12.98
N ASP A 64 -10.29 -28.39 12.83
CA ASP A 64 -11.66 -27.99 13.10
C ASP A 64 -11.87 -27.91 14.62
N SER A 65 -12.30 -26.74 15.10
CA SER A 65 -12.54 -26.48 16.52
C SER A 65 -13.54 -25.35 16.69
N ASN A 66 -14.59 -25.62 17.47
CA ASN A 66 -15.60 -24.63 17.82
C ASN A 66 -15.07 -23.52 18.76
N GLU A 67 -13.90 -23.73 19.36
CA GLU A 67 -13.23 -22.77 20.24
C GLU A 67 -12.11 -22.00 19.53
N ALA A 68 -11.86 -22.28 18.24
CA ALA A 68 -10.85 -21.58 17.48
C ALA A 68 -11.28 -20.14 17.18
N VAL A 69 -10.33 -19.21 17.29
CA VAL A 69 -10.55 -17.82 16.92
C VAL A 69 -10.65 -17.69 15.40
N ASP A 70 -11.65 -16.95 14.93
CA ASP A 70 -11.80 -16.62 13.52
C ASP A 70 -10.94 -15.41 13.15
N LEU A 71 -9.61 -15.62 13.15
CA LEU A 71 -8.63 -14.59 12.83
C LEU A 71 -7.70 -15.05 11.70
N PRO A 72 -7.19 -14.13 10.87
CA PRO A 72 -6.19 -14.44 9.84
C PRO A 72 -4.81 -14.66 10.49
N ILE A 73 -4.64 -15.78 11.19
CA ILE A 73 -3.42 -16.12 11.95
C ILE A 73 -2.16 -16.06 11.08
N ARG A 74 -2.25 -16.43 9.80
CA ARG A 74 -1.13 -16.34 8.85
C ARG A 74 -0.62 -14.91 8.68
N LEU A 75 -1.53 -13.93 8.60
CA LEU A 75 -1.18 -12.52 8.52
C LEU A 75 -0.54 -12.02 9.82
N ALA A 76 -1.10 -12.39 10.97
CA ALA A 76 -0.49 -12.06 12.26
C ALA A 76 0.94 -12.60 12.37
N LEU A 77 1.16 -13.86 11.97
CA LEU A 77 2.51 -14.44 11.96
C LEU A 77 3.43 -13.73 10.97
N ALA A 78 2.95 -13.33 9.79
CA ALA A 78 3.73 -12.57 8.82
C ALA A 78 4.14 -11.18 9.34
N LEU A 79 3.24 -10.51 10.08
CA LEU A 79 3.48 -9.21 10.71
C LEU A 79 4.45 -9.29 11.89
N LEU A 80 4.36 -10.36 12.69
CA LEU A 80 5.15 -10.52 13.92
C LEU A 80 6.54 -11.12 13.68
N LYS A 81 6.66 -12.00 12.68
CA LYS A 81 7.88 -12.75 12.41
C LYS A 81 8.94 -11.85 11.78
N ASP A 82 10.12 -11.82 12.40
CA ASP A 82 11.26 -11.07 11.87
C ASP A 82 12.00 -11.86 10.76
N ARG A 83 13.05 -11.25 10.22
CA ARG A 83 13.94 -11.86 9.22
C ARG A 83 14.68 -13.12 9.70
N ASN A 84 14.82 -13.31 11.01
CA ASN A 84 15.44 -14.51 11.60
C ASN A 84 14.42 -15.64 11.83
N GLY A 85 13.13 -15.39 11.57
CA GLY A 85 12.05 -16.31 11.85
C GLY A 85 11.58 -16.29 13.31
N GLN A 86 11.95 -15.25 14.06
CA GLN A 86 11.63 -15.07 15.47
C GLN A 86 10.41 -14.17 15.67
N ILE A 87 9.65 -14.45 16.72
CA ILE A 87 8.52 -13.64 17.18
C ILE A 87 8.73 -13.39 18.66
N ASP A 88 8.94 -12.13 19.04
CA ASP A 88 9.08 -11.70 20.43
C ASP A 88 7.78 -11.02 20.88
N ILE A 89 7.18 -11.54 21.95
CA ILE A 89 5.94 -11.04 22.53
C ILE A 89 6.16 -10.84 24.02
N THR A 90 5.97 -9.61 24.48
CA THR A 90 5.85 -9.29 25.90
C THR A 90 4.38 -9.02 26.23
N LEU A 91 3.81 -9.83 27.12
CA LEU A 91 2.41 -9.79 27.50
C LEU A 91 2.27 -9.49 29.01
N PRO A 92 2.06 -8.21 29.38
CA PRO A 92 1.73 -7.86 30.75
C PRO A 92 0.29 -8.27 31.08
N VAL A 93 0.10 -8.82 32.27
CA VAL A 93 -1.19 -9.27 32.79
C VAL A 93 -1.30 -8.82 34.25
N SER A 94 -2.42 -8.22 34.62
CA SER A 94 -2.70 -7.84 36.00
C SER A 94 -4.11 -8.26 36.41
N GLY A 95 -4.34 -8.34 37.72
CA GLY A 95 -5.67 -8.57 38.26
C GLY A 95 -5.72 -8.72 39.77
N ASP A 96 -6.93 -8.66 40.30
CA ASP A 96 -7.21 -8.78 41.73
C ASP A 96 -7.45 -10.25 42.11
N LEU A 97 -6.63 -10.80 42.99
CA LEU A 97 -6.74 -12.16 43.48
C LEU A 97 -7.91 -12.35 44.46
N ASN A 98 -8.50 -11.26 44.98
CA ASN A 98 -9.71 -11.33 45.80
C ASN A 98 -10.98 -11.40 44.94
N ASN A 99 -10.90 -11.12 43.64
CA ASN A 99 -12.05 -11.25 42.76
C ASN A 99 -12.28 -12.74 42.45
N PRO A 100 -13.42 -13.34 42.87
CA PRO A 100 -13.70 -14.75 42.62
C PRO A 100 -13.89 -15.09 41.13
N GLU A 101 -14.15 -14.10 40.27
CA GLU A 101 -14.23 -14.28 38.82
C GLU A 101 -12.84 -14.21 38.13
N PHE A 102 -11.79 -13.87 38.87
CA PHE A 102 -10.45 -13.73 38.29
C PHE A 102 -9.81 -15.10 38.05
N GLU A 103 -9.55 -15.40 36.77
CA GLU A 103 -8.80 -16.57 36.34
C GLU A 103 -7.68 -16.20 35.37
N LEU A 104 -6.46 -16.69 35.62
CA LEU A 104 -5.28 -16.35 34.83
C LEU A 104 -5.38 -16.78 33.37
N GLY A 105 -5.89 -17.98 33.11
CA GLY A 105 -5.99 -18.57 31.77
C GLY A 105 -6.81 -17.70 30.81
N PRO A 106 -8.08 -17.38 31.14
CA PRO A 106 -8.91 -16.49 30.35
C PRO A 106 -8.29 -15.11 30.14
N VAL A 107 -7.64 -14.53 31.15
CA VAL A 107 -7.02 -13.19 31.02
C VAL A 107 -5.85 -13.23 30.03
N ILE A 108 -4.95 -14.21 30.14
CA ILE A 108 -3.84 -14.39 29.19
C ILE A 108 -4.37 -14.63 27.77
N ARG A 109 -5.40 -15.48 27.62
CA ARG A 109 -6.03 -15.77 26.33
C ARG A 109 -6.61 -14.50 25.70
N THR A 110 -7.34 -13.70 26.46
CA THR A 110 -7.93 -12.44 25.99
C THR A 110 -6.83 -11.45 25.60
N ALA A 111 -5.76 -11.35 26.39
CA ALA A 111 -4.65 -10.46 26.07
C ALA A 111 -3.92 -10.88 24.77
N LEU A 112 -3.68 -12.17 24.56
CA LEU A 112 -3.15 -12.71 23.30
C LEU A 112 -4.09 -12.43 22.12
N PHE A 113 -5.39 -12.67 22.29
CA PHE A 113 -6.40 -12.42 21.27
C PHE A 113 -6.42 -10.93 20.86
N ASN A 114 -6.44 -10.04 21.84
CA ASN A 114 -6.42 -8.59 21.61
C ASN A 114 -5.13 -8.15 20.92
N LEU A 115 -3.97 -8.67 21.33
CA LEU A 115 -2.69 -8.37 20.68
C LEU A 115 -2.72 -8.73 19.19
N VAL A 116 -3.17 -9.95 18.87
CA VAL A 116 -3.25 -10.43 17.49
C VAL A 116 -4.28 -9.63 16.69
N THR A 117 -5.44 -9.34 17.28
CA THR A 117 -6.51 -8.54 16.66
C THR A 117 -6.03 -7.13 16.34
N ASN A 118 -5.38 -6.47 17.30
CA ASN A 118 -4.86 -5.11 17.13
C ASN A 118 -3.85 -5.05 15.97
N ILE A 119 -2.91 -6.00 15.92
CA ILE A 119 -1.89 -6.06 14.87
C ILE A 119 -2.51 -6.28 13.48
N ILE A 120 -3.49 -7.17 13.36
CA ILE A 120 -4.19 -7.42 12.09
C ILE A 120 -5.05 -6.21 11.68
N SER A 121 -5.67 -5.53 12.64
CA SER A 121 -6.53 -4.37 12.36
C SER A 121 -5.73 -3.15 11.89
N ALA A 122 -4.46 -3.08 12.26
CA ALA A 122 -3.58 -1.93 12.10
C ALA A 122 -2.17 -2.36 11.62
N PRO A 123 -2.05 -3.04 10.47
CA PRO A 123 -0.78 -3.65 10.07
C PRO A 123 0.29 -2.61 9.71
N PHE A 124 -0.11 -1.47 9.14
CA PHE A 124 0.81 -0.38 8.83
C PHE A 124 1.28 0.37 10.09
N ASP A 125 0.47 0.45 11.15
CA ASP A 125 0.89 1.03 12.44
C ASP A 125 2.02 0.20 13.07
N LEU A 126 1.92 -1.12 12.98
CA LEU A 126 3.01 -2.00 13.42
C LEU A 126 4.30 -1.73 12.60
N LEU A 127 4.21 -1.71 11.27
CA LEU A 127 5.38 -1.48 10.41
C LEU A 127 5.99 -0.09 10.67
N ALA A 128 5.15 0.94 10.80
CA ALA A 128 5.55 2.30 11.10
C ALA A 128 6.30 2.40 12.44
N SER A 129 5.82 1.71 13.48
CA SER A 129 6.47 1.67 14.80
C SER A 129 7.87 1.05 14.75
N LEU A 130 8.11 0.12 13.82
CA LEU A 130 9.39 -0.60 13.71
C LEU A 130 10.48 0.26 13.06
N VAL A 131 10.12 1.12 12.12
CA VAL A 131 11.08 1.92 11.34
C VAL A 131 11.03 3.42 11.64
N GLY A 132 10.13 3.87 12.53
CA GLY A 132 9.96 5.28 12.88
C GLY A 132 9.32 6.09 11.76
N GLY A 133 8.18 5.64 11.24
CA GLY A 133 7.40 6.34 10.22
C GLY A 133 5.95 6.60 10.61
N ASP A 134 5.15 7.02 9.64
CA ASP A 134 3.71 7.22 9.78
C ASP A 134 2.94 6.15 9.00
N ALA A 135 1.92 5.57 9.63
CA ALA A 135 1.15 4.47 9.05
C ALA A 135 0.28 4.91 7.87
N GLN A 136 -0.26 6.14 7.89
CA GLN A 136 -1.07 6.65 6.79
C GLN A 136 -0.20 6.95 5.58
N GLU A 137 0.98 7.52 5.80
CA GLU A 137 1.97 7.75 4.76
C GLU A 137 2.48 6.45 4.13
N MET A 138 2.61 5.37 4.90
CA MET A 138 2.99 4.05 4.36
C MET A 138 1.84 3.35 3.65
N LYS A 139 0.60 3.60 4.07
CA LYS A 139 -0.58 2.98 3.48
C LYS A 139 -0.95 3.62 2.13
N PHE A 140 -0.66 4.90 1.95
CA PHE A 140 -1.08 5.65 0.76
C PHE A 140 0.09 6.35 0.08
N VAL A 141 0.22 6.14 -1.22
CA VAL A 141 1.16 6.86 -2.07
C VAL A 141 0.42 7.94 -2.85
N ASN A 142 0.76 9.20 -2.60
CA ASN A 142 0.15 10.34 -3.26
C ASN A 142 0.91 10.72 -4.53
N PHE A 143 0.16 11.07 -5.57
CA PHE A 143 0.71 11.55 -6.83
C PHE A 143 0.30 12.99 -7.13
N GLU A 144 1.10 13.66 -7.95
CA GLU A 144 0.60 14.87 -8.62
C GLU A 144 -0.53 14.50 -9.58
N PRO A 145 -1.57 15.35 -9.69
CA PRO A 145 -2.64 15.14 -10.65
C PRO A 145 -2.11 14.93 -12.09
N GLY A 146 -2.65 13.92 -12.79
CA GLY A 146 -2.25 13.55 -14.15
C GLY A 146 -0.86 12.94 -14.30
N ASN A 147 -0.13 12.71 -13.20
CA ASN A 147 1.22 12.17 -13.21
C ASN A 147 1.31 10.84 -12.43
N PHE A 148 2.30 10.03 -12.76
CA PHE A 148 2.63 8.78 -12.09
C PHE A 148 4.04 8.77 -11.48
N ASN A 149 4.89 9.77 -11.73
CA ASN A 149 6.23 9.81 -11.15
C ASN A 149 6.18 10.10 -9.65
N ILE A 150 7.00 9.39 -8.87
CA ILE A 150 7.17 9.63 -7.43
C ILE A 150 8.32 10.62 -7.25
N ASN A 151 8.01 11.91 -7.12
CA ASN A 151 9.02 12.98 -7.08
C ASN A 151 9.04 13.79 -5.77
N ARG A 152 8.06 13.57 -4.88
CA ARG A 152 7.99 14.26 -3.58
C ARG A 152 8.87 13.52 -2.57
N SER A 153 9.80 14.23 -1.94
CA SER A 153 10.74 13.66 -0.97
C SER A 153 10.05 12.91 0.18
N GLU A 154 8.93 13.43 0.69
CA GLU A 154 8.14 12.78 1.74
C GLU A 154 7.59 11.41 1.31
N GLN A 155 7.19 11.28 0.04
CA GLN A 155 6.68 10.01 -0.49
C GLN A 155 7.80 8.98 -0.67
N ILE A 156 8.96 9.44 -1.14
CA ILE A 156 10.19 8.63 -1.24
C ILE A 156 10.60 8.12 0.15
N GLU A 157 10.65 9.00 1.16
CA GLU A 157 11.01 8.61 2.53
C GLU A 157 10.03 7.58 3.12
N SER A 158 8.72 7.76 2.88
CA SER A 158 7.70 6.80 3.32
C SER A 158 7.90 5.43 2.67
N LEU A 159 8.17 5.39 1.35
CA LEU A 159 8.41 4.15 0.62
C LEU A 159 9.71 3.46 1.05
N ASP A 160 10.76 4.22 1.37
CA ASP A 160 12.02 3.68 1.91
C ASP A 160 11.79 3.00 3.27
N LYS A 161 11.01 3.66 4.14
CA LYS A 161 10.61 3.12 5.44
C LYS A 161 9.74 1.87 5.28
N LEU A 162 8.77 1.89 4.37
CA LEU A 162 7.96 0.71 4.05
C LEU A 162 8.82 -0.44 3.53
N ALA A 163 9.74 -0.18 2.60
CA ALA A 163 10.65 -1.18 2.04
C ALA A 163 11.54 -1.78 3.13
N LYS A 164 12.06 -0.96 4.05
CA LYS A 164 12.81 -1.43 5.22
C LYS A 164 11.95 -2.34 6.11
N ALA A 165 10.72 -1.93 6.44
CA ALA A 165 9.83 -2.72 7.28
C ALA A 165 9.46 -4.06 6.62
N LEU A 166 9.20 -4.07 5.31
CA LEU A 166 8.91 -5.29 4.53
C LEU A 166 10.13 -6.21 4.44
N ARG A 167 11.37 -5.69 4.43
CA ARG A 167 12.59 -6.52 4.51
C ARG A 167 12.74 -7.17 5.89
N ASP A 168 12.40 -6.45 6.96
CA ASP A 168 12.43 -7.00 8.32
C ASP A 168 11.28 -8.00 8.58
N ARG A 169 10.20 -7.95 7.78
CA ARG A 169 9.05 -8.86 7.82
C ARG A 169 8.94 -9.68 6.52
N PRO A 170 9.79 -10.70 6.30
CA PRO A 170 9.85 -11.42 5.03
C PRO A 170 8.58 -12.22 4.68
N GLY A 171 7.74 -12.54 5.67
CA GLY A 171 6.48 -13.26 5.46
C GLY A 171 5.35 -12.40 4.87
N LEU A 172 5.54 -11.08 4.77
CA LEU A 172 4.54 -10.18 4.20
C LEU A 172 4.65 -10.10 2.68
N GLN A 173 3.52 -9.93 2.03
CA GLN A 173 3.41 -9.52 0.64
C GLN A 173 2.71 -8.15 0.58
N LEU A 174 3.00 -7.40 -0.47
CA LEU A 174 2.42 -6.10 -0.74
C LEU A 174 1.53 -6.20 -1.98
N GLU A 175 0.30 -5.75 -1.85
CA GLU A 175 -0.63 -5.59 -2.95
C GLU A 175 -0.83 -4.10 -3.24
N VAL A 176 -0.64 -3.71 -4.50
CA VAL A 176 -0.70 -2.33 -4.96
C VAL A 176 -1.92 -2.16 -5.85
N SER A 177 -2.84 -1.28 -5.45
CA SER A 177 -4.05 -0.97 -6.22
C SER A 177 -4.03 0.48 -6.68
N GLY A 178 -3.59 0.70 -7.92
CA GLY A 178 -3.49 2.03 -8.51
C GLY A 178 -4.85 2.72 -8.61
N LYS A 179 -4.92 3.99 -8.22
CA LYS A 179 -6.15 4.80 -8.29
C LYS A 179 -5.93 6.12 -9.01
N THR A 180 -7.02 6.71 -9.47
CA THR A 180 -7.06 8.04 -10.07
C THR A 180 -8.25 8.83 -9.54
N ALA A 181 -8.12 10.15 -9.49
CA ALA A 181 -9.19 11.06 -9.14
C ALA A 181 -9.66 11.80 -10.40
N LYS A 182 -10.83 11.43 -10.93
CA LYS A 182 -11.36 11.97 -12.19
C LYS A 182 -11.33 13.51 -12.23
N LYS A 183 -11.72 14.19 -11.15
CA LYS A 183 -11.82 15.65 -11.10
C LYS A 183 -10.46 16.36 -11.26
N SER A 184 -9.41 15.85 -10.62
CA SER A 184 -8.08 16.47 -10.62
C SER A 184 -7.17 15.92 -11.71
N ASP A 185 -7.22 14.61 -11.99
CA ASP A 185 -6.38 13.96 -13.00
C ASP A 185 -6.86 14.27 -14.42
N TRP A 186 -8.16 14.20 -14.70
CA TRP A 186 -8.67 14.24 -16.07
C TRP A 186 -8.27 15.50 -16.85
N PRO A 187 -8.36 16.73 -16.32
CA PRO A 187 -7.97 17.92 -17.08
C PRO A 187 -6.52 17.88 -17.56
N LEU A 188 -5.62 17.30 -16.75
CA LEU A 188 -4.20 17.20 -17.07
C LEU A 188 -3.90 16.01 -17.99
N VAL A 189 -4.61 14.89 -17.82
CA VAL A 189 -4.54 13.76 -18.76
C VAL A 189 -5.05 14.18 -20.14
N ALA A 190 -6.17 14.89 -20.21
CA ALA A 190 -6.72 15.42 -21.47
C ALA A 190 -5.73 16.37 -22.16
N LYS A 191 -5.07 17.26 -21.40
CA LYS A 191 -4.00 18.12 -21.92
C LYS A 191 -2.84 17.30 -22.48
N SER A 192 -2.37 16.28 -21.76
CA SER A 192 -1.29 15.40 -22.24
C SER A 192 -1.68 14.65 -23.53
N LEU A 193 -2.94 14.22 -23.65
CA LEU A 193 -3.45 13.60 -24.88
C LEU A 193 -3.47 14.59 -26.05
N LEU A 194 -3.96 15.82 -25.82
CA LEU A 194 -3.94 16.88 -26.82
C LEU A 194 -2.50 17.19 -27.29
N ASP A 195 -1.56 17.35 -26.34
CA ASP A 195 -0.15 17.62 -26.64
C ASP A 195 0.48 16.49 -27.48
N LYS A 196 0.10 15.24 -27.21
CA LYS A 196 0.51 14.07 -28.02
C LYS A 196 -0.07 14.13 -29.43
N GLU A 197 -1.35 14.44 -29.59
CA GLU A 197 -1.99 14.59 -30.91
C GLU A 197 -1.35 15.74 -31.72
N LEU A 198 -1.11 16.89 -31.08
CA LEU A 198 -0.40 18.02 -31.68
C LEU A 198 0.99 17.61 -32.18
N THR A 199 1.75 16.91 -31.33
CA THR A 199 3.10 16.44 -31.67
C THR A 199 3.07 15.46 -32.85
N GLN A 200 2.11 14.52 -32.87
CA GLN A 200 1.95 13.56 -33.96
C GLN A 200 1.57 14.25 -35.28
N HIS A 201 0.62 15.19 -35.23
CA HIS A 201 0.22 15.95 -36.41
C HIS A 201 1.35 16.84 -36.94
N TRP A 202 2.08 17.51 -36.04
CA TRP A 202 3.22 18.34 -36.41
C TRP A 202 4.33 17.50 -37.06
N THR A 203 4.63 16.33 -36.49
CA THR A 203 5.59 15.38 -37.06
C THR A 203 5.20 14.96 -38.48
N ARG A 204 3.92 14.60 -38.70
CA ARG A 204 3.40 14.24 -40.03
C ARG A 204 3.51 15.39 -41.03
N ASP A 205 3.26 16.62 -40.61
CA ASP A 205 3.36 17.81 -41.47
C ASP A 205 4.82 18.11 -41.85
N LEU A 206 5.76 17.99 -40.92
CA LEU A 206 7.20 18.12 -41.20
C LEU A 206 7.68 17.05 -42.20
N GLN A 207 7.25 15.80 -42.03
CA GLN A 207 7.56 14.71 -42.95
C GLN A 207 7.02 14.98 -44.36
N LYS A 208 5.77 15.43 -44.48
CA LYS A 208 5.18 15.81 -45.78
C LYS A 208 5.93 16.95 -46.46
N GLN A 209 6.43 17.90 -45.68
CA GLN A 209 7.23 19.02 -46.16
C GLN A 209 8.70 18.65 -46.41
N LYS A 210 9.10 17.38 -46.19
CA LYS A 210 10.49 16.88 -46.25
C LYS A 210 11.46 17.67 -45.35
N LYS A 211 10.95 18.24 -44.25
CA LYS A 211 11.76 18.91 -43.23
C LYS A 211 12.32 17.89 -42.24
N PRO A 212 13.51 18.12 -41.65
CA PRO A 212 14.03 17.25 -40.61
C PRO A 212 13.09 17.24 -39.40
N VAL A 213 12.83 16.05 -38.85
CA VAL A 213 12.06 15.86 -37.62
C VAL A 213 13.05 15.72 -36.46
N PRO A 214 13.10 16.67 -35.52
CA PRO A 214 13.92 16.55 -34.32
C PRO A 214 13.55 15.32 -33.49
N GLU A 215 14.52 14.72 -32.81
CA GLU A 215 14.31 13.58 -31.89
C GLU A 215 13.36 13.95 -30.74
N LYS A 216 13.39 15.21 -30.29
CA LYS A 216 12.47 15.76 -29.30
C LYS A 216 11.77 16.99 -29.86
N LEU A 217 10.50 16.84 -30.23
CA LEU A 217 9.63 17.95 -30.57
C LEU A 217 9.21 18.68 -29.28
N LEU A 218 9.51 19.98 -29.20
CA LEU A 218 9.04 20.83 -28.11
C LEU A 218 7.91 21.73 -28.63
N LEU A 219 6.69 21.55 -28.11
CA LEU A 219 5.54 22.37 -28.53
C LEU A 219 5.78 23.88 -28.34
N SER A 220 6.64 24.27 -27.39
CA SER A 220 7.06 25.67 -27.19
C SER A 220 7.87 26.28 -28.34
N THR A 221 8.40 25.45 -29.24
CA THR A 221 9.14 25.89 -30.44
C THR A 221 8.25 25.98 -31.67
N MET A 222 6.97 25.63 -31.55
CA MET A 222 5.98 25.73 -32.61
C MET A 222 5.57 27.19 -32.79
N ASP A 223 5.53 27.66 -34.03
CA ASP A 223 4.97 28.97 -34.35
C ASP A 223 3.45 29.00 -34.12
N GLU A 224 2.93 30.16 -33.76
CA GLU A 224 1.52 30.34 -33.37
C GLU A 224 0.54 30.00 -34.50
N GLU A 225 0.90 30.31 -35.74
CA GLU A 225 0.09 29.98 -36.93
C GLU A 225 -0.05 28.46 -37.11
N THR A 226 1.07 27.73 -37.03
CA THR A 226 1.07 26.26 -37.08
C THR A 226 0.29 25.69 -35.89
N HIS A 227 0.45 26.25 -34.70
CA HIS A 227 -0.25 25.79 -33.51
C HIS A 227 -1.76 25.92 -33.64
N LEU A 228 -2.27 27.09 -34.03
CA LEU A 228 -3.70 27.33 -34.25
C LEU A 228 -4.28 26.42 -35.33
N ARG A 229 -3.58 26.28 -36.47
CA ARG A 229 -4.01 25.39 -37.56
C ARG A 229 -4.12 23.93 -37.11
N LEU A 230 -3.17 23.45 -36.32
CA LEU A 230 -3.20 22.08 -35.79
C LEU A 230 -4.31 21.90 -34.75
N LEU A 231 -4.52 22.87 -33.86
CA LEU A 231 -5.63 22.87 -32.90
C LEU A 231 -6.99 22.81 -33.59
N GLN A 232 -7.22 23.62 -34.64
CA GLN A 232 -8.46 23.60 -35.42
C GLN A 232 -8.69 22.24 -36.10
N LYS A 233 -7.65 21.66 -36.67
CA LYS A 233 -7.72 20.32 -37.28
C LYS A 233 -8.08 19.24 -36.25
N ILE A 234 -7.56 19.34 -35.03
CA ILE A 234 -7.91 18.43 -33.94
C ILE A 234 -9.37 18.69 -33.49
N ALA A 235 -9.78 19.95 -33.37
CA ALA A 235 -11.16 20.33 -33.06
C ALA A 235 -12.16 19.74 -34.07
N GLU A 236 -11.82 19.75 -35.35
CA GLU A 236 -12.60 19.07 -36.40
C GLU A 236 -12.69 17.57 -36.18
N SER A 237 -11.58 16.91 -35.87
CA SER A 237 -11.54 15.46 -35.69
C SER A 237 -12.38 14.97 -34.51
N ILE A 238 -12.52 15.79 -33.46
CA ILE A 238 -13.32 15.45 -32.27
C ILE A 238 -14.74 16.04 -32.31
N GLY A 239 -15.11 16.78 -33.36
CA GLY A 239 -16.45 17.36 -33.53
C GLY A 239 -16.74 18.59 -32.64
N SER A 240 -15.71 19.33 -32.22
CA SER A 240 -15.85 20.52 -31.36
C SER A 240 -16.25 21.76 -32.16
N THR A 241 -17.55 21.97 -32.35
CA THR A 241 -18.11 23.09 -33.15
C THR A 241 -17.77 24.47 -32.61
N GLU A 242 -17.66 24.62 -31.28
CA GLU A 242 -17.31 25.92 -30.69
C GLU A 242 -15.83 26.25 -30.92
N ALA A 243 -14.92 25.27 -30.83
CA ALA A 243 -13.49 25.48 -31.08
C ALA A 243 -13.17 25.63 -32.59
N GLN A 244 -14.04 25.11 -33.46
CA GLN A 244 -14.02 25.35 -34.90
C GLN A 244 -14.44 26.79 -35.25
N ASN A 245 -15.43 27.34 -34.54
CA ASN A 245 -16.02 28.66 -34.81
C ASN A 245 -15.31 29.81 -34.06
N SER A 246 -14.27 29.53 -33.28
CA SER A 246 -13.39 30.54 -32.71
C SER A 246 -12.76 31.32 -33.87
N ASN A 247 -13.26 32.54 -34.14
CA ASN A 247 -12.76 33.37 -35.25
C ASN A 247 -11.22 33.43 -35.19
N ALA A 248 -10.58 32.91 -36.25
CA ALA A 248 -9.13 32.77 -36.36
C ALA A 248 -8.36 34.11 -36.38
N GLN A 249 -9.06 35.24 -36.35
CA GLN A 249 -8.48 36.58 -36.40
C GLN A 249 -8.21 37.23 -35.02
N ASP A 250 -8.81 36.75 -33.92
CA ASP A 250 -8.63 37.32 -32.56
C ASP A 250 -8.41 36.26 -31.46
N SER A 251 -8.31 34.96 -31.80
CA SER A 251 -8.16 33.88 -30.82
C SER A 251 -6.70 33.43 -30.70
N THR A 252 -6.19 33.39 -29.46
CA THR A 252 -4.85 32.85 -29.17
C THR A 252 -4.88 31.33 -29.06
N ALA A 253 -3.75 30.67 -29.34
CA ALA A 253 -3.65 29.21 -29.23
C ALA A 253 -4.04 28.69 -27.83
N ASP A 254 -3.74 29.46 -26.78
CA ASP A 254 -4.13 29.15 -25.40
C ASP A 254 -5.64 29.19 -25.18
N ALA A 255 -6.35 30.15 -25.79
CA ALA A 255 -7.80 30.25 -25.68
C ALA A 255 -8.49 29.06 -26.35
N VAL A 256 -8.07 28.72 -27.58
CA VAL A 256 -8.56 27.56 -28.32
C VAL A 256 -8.26 26.26 -27.55
N THR A 257 -7.06 26.13 -26.99
CA THR A 257 -6.68 24.98 -26.16
C THR A 257 -7.61 24.78 -24.97
N LYS A 258 -7.88 25.85 -24.19
CA LYS A 258 -8.78 25.77 -23.02
C LYS A 258 -10.20 25.37 -23.42
N GLN A 259 -10.69 25.91 -24.52
CA GLN A 259 -12.01 25.59 -25.04
C GLN A 259 -12.09 24.13 -25.49
N LEU A 260 -11.08 23.67 -26.24
CA LEU A 260 -10.97 22.30 -26.72
C LEU A 260 -10.91 21.28 -25.57
N LEU A 261 -10.16 21.57 -24.51
CA LEU A 261 -10.07 20.72 -23.31
C LEU A 261 -11.39 20.62 -22.55
N THR A 262 -12.25 21.65 -22.63
CA THR A 262 -13.57 21.64 -21.97
C THR A 262 -14.53 20.66 -22.64
N GLN A 263 -14.39 20.45 -23.95
CA GLN A 263 -15.21 19.53 -24.74
C GLN A 263 -14.50 18.19 -25.01
N TRP A 264 -13.28 18.01 -24.53
CA TRP A 264 -12.49 16.81 -24.82
C TRP A 264 -13.20 15.56 -24.29
N PRO A 265 -13.42 14.53 -25.14
CA PRO A 265 -14.18 13.35 -24.76
C PRO A 265 -13.47 12.60 -23.64
N TYR A 266 -14.20 12.27 -22.58
CA TYR A 266 -13.68 11.51 -21.45
C TYR A 266 -13.12 10.15 -21.91
N ASN A 267 -11.87 9.86 -21.56
CA ASN A 267 -11.18 8.65 -21.98
C ASN A 267 -10.86 7.78 -20.75
N GLU A 268 -11.74 6.81 -20.49
CA GLU A 268 -11.58 5.84 -19.40
C GLU A 268 -10.32 4.99 -19.53
N HIS A 269 -9.92 4.64 -20.75
CA HIS A 269 -8.71 3.87 -20.99
C HIS A 269 -7.47 4.65 -20.55
N ALA A 270 -7.39 5.95 -20.87
CA ALA A 270 -6.28 6.80 -20.45
C ALA A 270 -6.19 6.91 -18.92
N MET A 271 -7.34 7.02 -18.23
CA MET A 271 -7.39 7.07 -16.78
C MET A 271 -6.99 5.72 -16.14
N ARG A 272 -7.45 4.62 -16.71
CA ARG A 272 -7.03 3.27 -16.30
C ARG A 272 -5.53 3.06 -16.50
N GLN A 273 -4.98 3.54 -17.62
CA GLN A 273 -3.56 3.48 -17.89
C GLN A 273 -2.76 4.27 -16.84
N LEU A 274 -3.19 5.48 -16.49
CA LEU A 274 -2.57 6.27 -15.42
C LEU A 274 -2.55 5.52 -14.07
N ALA A 275 -3.66 4.85 -13.71
CA ALA A 275 -3.71 4.03 -12.50
C ALA A 275 -2.71 2.87 -12.54
N ILE A 276 -2.62 2.18 -13.69
CA ILE A 276 -1.66 1.07 -13.90
C ILE A 276 -0.22 1.59 -13.80
N ASP A 277 0.08 2.72 -14.43
CA ASP A 277 1.42 3.30 -14.44
C ASP A 277 1.83 3.75 -13.03
N ARG A 278 0.91 4.33 -12.24
CA ARG A 278 1.16 4.63 -10.81
C ARG A 278 1.48 3.38 -9.98
N ALA A 279 0.71 2.32 -10.18
CA ALA A 279 0.94 1.06 -9.45
C ALA A 279 2.28 0.42 -9.86
N ARG A 280 2.63 0.50 -11.15
CA ARG A 280 3.92 0.05 -11.67
C ARG A 280 5.08 0.87 -11.10
N GLU A 281 4.98 2.19 -11.09
CA GLU A 281 6.02 3.07 -10.53
C GLU A 281 6.34 2.72 -9.07
N ILE A 282 5.31 2.48 -8.24
CA ILE A 282 5.50 2.05 -6.84
C ILE A 282 6.22 0.71 -6.77
N LYS A 283 5.80 -0.25 -7.59
CA LYS A 283 6.42 -1.58 -7.63
C LYS A 283 7.88 -1.50 -8.07
N ASP A 284 8.16 -0.77 -9.15
CA ASP A 284 9.50 -0.61 -9.69
C ASP A 284 10.41 0.08 -8.67
N TYR A 285 9.95 1.16 -8.02
CA TYR A 285 10.66 1.82 -6.92
C TYR A 285 11.00 0.84 -5.78
N LEU A 286 10.01 0.09 -5.30
CA LEU A 286 10.19 -0.85 -4.18
C LEU A 286 11.14 -2.01 -4.51
N ILE A 287 11.27 -2.38 -5.78
CA ILE A 287 12.23 -3.40 -6.25
C ILE A 287 13.62 -2.78 -6.40
N ASP A 288 13.72 -1.74 -7.22
CA ASP A 288 15.01 -1.19 -7.68
C ASP A 288 15.72 -0.41 -6.57
N GLU A 289 15.00 0.47 -5.88
CA GLU A 289 15.54 1.29 -4.77
C GLU A 289 15.30 0.61 -3.42
N GLY A 290 14.12 -0.01 -3.23
CA GLY A 290 13.74 -0.66 -1.97
C GLY A 290 14.39 -2.02 -1.73
N GLY A 291 14.89 -2.69 -2.78
CA GLY A 291 15.54 -4.00 -2.70
C GLY A 291 14.60 -5.14 -2.29
N LEU A 292 13.31 -5.04 -2.61
CA LEU A 292 12.33 -6.10 -2.36
C LEU A 292 12.31 -7.13 -3.50
N ASP A 293 12.03 -8.38 -3.15
CA ASP A 293 11.82 -9.45 -4.14
C ASP A 293 10.55 -9.14 -4.98
N PRO A 294 10.64 -9.12 -6.32
CA PRO A 294 9.49 -8.89 -7.20
C PRO A 294 8.32 -9.84 -6.97
N GLN A 295 8.55 -11.05 -6.46
CA GLN A 295 7.52 -12.05 -6.13
C GLN A 295 6.66 -11.65 -4.93
N ARG A 296 7.12 -10.68 -4.12
CA ARG A 296 6.39 -10.19 -2.94
C ARG A 296 5.47 -9.01 -3.24
N ILE A 297 5.49 -8.48 -4.47
CA ILE A 297 4.71 -7.30 -4.85
C ILE A 297 3.75 -7.62 -6.00
N PHE A 298 2.46 -7.58 -5.71
CA PHE A 298 1.38 -7.85 -6.65
C PHE A 298 0.68 -6.56 -7.06
N LEU A 299 0.42 -6.42 -8.37
CA LEU A 299 -0.39 -5.34 -8.90
C LEU A 299 -1.83 -5.85 -9.01
N LEU A 300 -2.76 -5.22 -8.28
CA LEU A 300 -4.17 -5.57 -8.37
C LEU A 300 -4.81 -4.90 -9.58
N ASN A 301 -5.85 -5.55 -10.12
CA ASN A 301 -6.60 -5.01 -11.25
C ASN A 301 -7.36 -3.74 -10.82
N VAL A 302 -7.27 -2.68 -11.64
CA VAL A 302 -8.03 -1.45 -11.48
C VAL A 302 -9.47 -1.70 -11.94
N GLN A 303 -10.27 -2.37 -11.10
CA GLN A 303 -11.61 -2.84 -11.48
C GLN A 303 -12.62 -1.70 -11.62
N SER A 304 -12.50 -0.66 -10.80
CA SER A 304 -13.26 0.58 -10.92
C SER A 304 -12.33 1.76 -10.68
N LEU A 305 -12.56 2.88 -11.38
CA LEU A 305 -12.01 4.18 -11.01
C LEU A 305 -12.72 4.60 -9.72
N ALA A 306 -12.44 3.91 -8.62
CA ALA A 306 -12.90 4.32 -7.30
C ALA A 306 -12.48 5.77 -7.15
N GLU A 307 -13.43 6.65 -6.83
CA GLU A 307 -13.14 8.05 -6.58
C GLU A 307 -12.13 8.09 -5.43
N GLY A 308 -10.84 8.30 -5.75
CA GLY A 308 -9.92 8.85 -4.77
C GLY A 308 -10.58 10.07 -4.14
N SER A 309 -10.23 10.41 -2.90
CA SER A 309 -10.75 11.63 -2.29
C SER A 309 -10.60 12.77 -3.29
N THR A 310 -11.66 13.56 -3.48
CA THR A 310 -11.85 14.44 -4.64
C THR A 310 -10.71 15.44 -4.90
N ASP A 311 -9.80 15.61 -3.92
CA ASP A 311 -8.69 16.54 -3.93
C ASP A 311 -7.29 15.92 -4.13
N LYS A 312 -7.07 14.62 -3.82
CA LYS A 312 -5.72 14.02 -3.89
C LYS A 312 -5.75 12.61 -4.49
N PRO A 313 -5.13 12.38 -5.66
CA PRO A 313 -5.02 11.05 -6.21
C PRO A 313 -4.02 10.24 -5.38
N SER A 314 -4.52 9.24 -4.65
CA SER A 314 -3.70 8.35 -3.82
C SER A 314 -3.91 6.89 -4.19
N THR A 315 -2.81 6.16 -4.33
CA THR A 315 -2.79 4.70 -4.48
C THR A 315 -2.75 4.07 -3.11
N GLU A 316 -3.65 3.12 -2.85
CA GLU A 316 -3.73 2.41 -1.58
C GLU A 316 -2.94 1.11 -1.65
N LEU A 317 -2.17 0.86 -0.59
CA LEU A 317 -1.38 -0.35 -0.41
C LEU A 317 -2.08 -1.27 0.60
N GLN A 318 -1.99 -2.58 0.34
CA GLN A 318 -2.52 -3.62 1.22
C GLN A 318 -1.44 -4.65 1.54
N LEU A 319 -1.50 -5.18 2.77
CA LEU A 319 -0.56 -6.18 3.26
C LEU A 319 -1.26 -7.52 3.38
N THR A 320 -0.64 -8.56 2.83
CA THR A 320 -1.12 -9.93 2.89
C THR A 320 -0.02 -10.87 3.40
N ALA A 321 -0.42 -12.08 3.79
CA ALA A 321 0.53 -13.13 4.16
C ALA A 321 0.98 -13.90 2.92
N GLY A 322 2.29 -14.11 2.78
CA GLY A 322 2.87 -14.95 1.73
C GLY A 322 2.93 -16.44 2.02
#